data_AF-A0A2G8RR57-F1
#
_entry.id   AF-A0A2G8RR57-F1
#
_cell.length_a   1.000
_cell.length_b   1.000
_cell.length_c   1.000
_cell.angle_alpha   90.00
_cell.angle_beta   90.00
_cell.angle_gamma   90.00
#
_symmetry.space_group_name_H-M   'P 1'
#
loop_
_entity.id
_entity.type
_entity.pdbx_description
1 polymer ?
#
loop_
_entity_poly.entity_id
_entity_poly.type
_entity_poly.pdbx_seq_one_letter_code
_entity_poly.pdbx_strand_id
1 'polypeptide(L)'
;MPPKRAAASKRKAETPSEDEQEPLSPSDAQSSQEERTAKKRKTTASKTKTATGKAKRTAAKGASKAMAASSQSQSQNGAGTDDGPAQPTNKVLPTHISFPEKGEDAVRVAAWNICGLAAAQKKGFKYYVEAEDADILILTETKVNNPPADPELTNRYPYRYWAISDKKTYAGTGVLSKIEPLSVTYDLPGHPDKSAVKGRIVTLEFESCYVVGTYVTNAGTGLKTLDAKKEWNEHFEVYIRDLDTRKHVIWSGDLNVAPTALDLANPKTNWNKTPGYTEAETNSFARILNTKGEDADAGKFVDVWRQRHPDLRHYTYFSYRFNCREKGLGWRLDMFVVSERLGERVRMCEIRSEIYGASDHCPVVLELVGTF
;
A
#
# COMPACT_ATOMS: atom_id res chain seq x y z
N MET A 1 -43.95 -63.24 9.18
CA MET A 1 -43.25 -63.37 7.89
C MET A 1 -43.83 -62.37 6.88
N PRO A 2 -43.07 -61.93 5.86
CA PRO A 2 -43.04 -60.52 5.46
C PRO A 2 -44.20 -60.03 4.57
N PRO A 3 -44.43 -58.70 4.49
CA PRO A 3 -45.53 -58.10 3.74
C PRO A 3 -45.29 -58.01 2.22
N LYS A 4 -46.37 -57.74 1.48
CA LYS A 4 -46.44 -57.78 0.01
C LYS A 4 -46.18 -56.40 -0.64
N ARG A 5 -45.36 -56.43 -1.70
CA ARG A 5 -45.45 -55.74 -3.02
C ARG A 5 -46.14 -54.36 -3.19
N ALA A 6 -45.40 -53.51 -3.93
CA ALA A 6 -45.84 -52.57 -4.99
C ALA A 6 -46.62 -51.30 -4.55
N ALA A 7 -46.67 -50.21 -5.34
CA ALA A 7 -46.17 -49.93 -6.70
C ALA A 7 -45.67 -48.48 -6.86
N ALA A 8 -45.00 -48.16 -7.97
CA ALA A 8 -44.58 -46.80 -8.31
C ALA A 8 -45.74 -45.97 -8.92
N SER A 9 -45.66 -44.64 -8.84
CA SER A 9 -46.43 -43.74 -9.70
C SER A 9 -45.66 -42.47 -10.04
N LYS A 10 -45.71 -42.09 -11.33
CA LYS A 10 -45.10 -40.86 -11.88
C LYS A 10 -46.09 -39.70 -11.68
N ARG A 11 -45.60 -38.49 -11.40
CA ARG A 11 -46.40 -37.27 -11.60
C ARG A 11 -45.97 -36.56 -12.89
N LYS A 12 -46.96 -36.17 -13.69
CA LYS A 12 -46.82 -35.32 -14.88
C LYS A 12 -46.70 -33.85 -14.49
N ALA A 13 -46.19 -33.04 -15.41
CA ALA A 13 -46.36 -31.60 -15.41
C ALA A 13 -47.75 -31.21 -15.95
N GLU A 14 -48.28 -30.09 -15.48
CA GLU A 14 -49.36 -29.31 -16.08
C GLU A 14 -49.00 -27.82 -16.01
N THR A 15 -49.22 -27.11 -17.11
CA THR A 15 -49.15 -25.65 -17.23
C THR A 15 -50.49 -25.01 -16.87
N PRO A 16 -50.52 -23.68 -16.69
CA PRO A 16 -51.33 -22.89 -17.61
C PRO A 16 -50.61 -21.65 -18.18
N SER A 17 -51.17 -21.14 -19.28
CA SER A 17 -50.72 -20.02 -20.10
C SER A 17 -51.48 -18.72 -19.81
N GLU A 18 -50.91 -17.59 -20.26
CA GLU A 18 -51.50 -16.45 -21.04
C GLU A 18 -52.97 -16.02 -20.74
N ASP A 19 -53.36 -14.74 -20.68
CA ASP A 19 -52.92 -13.48 -21.30
C ASP A 19 -52.85 -12.32 -20.24
N GLU A 20 -52.59 -11.03 -20.48
CA GLU A 20 -52.82 -10.13 -21.64
C GLU A 20 -51.92 -8.87 -21.55
N GLN A 21 -51.76 -8.12 -22.66
CA GLN A 21 -50.75 -7.05 -22.82
C GLN A 21 -51.30 -5.61 -22.94
N GLU A 22 -50.44 -4.64 -22.57
CA GLU A 22 -50.33 -3.27 -23.12
C GLU A 22 -51.47 -2.24 -22.90
N PRO A 23 -51.23 -0.93 -23.18
CA PRO A 23 -50.02 -0.12 -22.95
C PRO A 23 -50.34 1.23 -22.26
N LEU A 24 -49.34 2.09 -22.01
CA LEU A 24 -49.44 3.55 -22.25
C LEU A 24 -48.09 4.28 -22.10
N SER A 25 -47.99 5.47 -22.70
CA SER A 25 -46.76 6.14 -23.16
C SER A 25 -46.62 7.59 -22.61
N PRO A 26 -45.54 8.36 -22.93
CA PRO A 26 -45.13 9.54 -22.16
C PRO A 26 -45.49 10.93 -22.76
N SER A 27 -45.73 11.91 -21.89
CA SER A 27 -45.58 13.38 -22.06
C SER A 27 -45.67 14.04 -20.66
N ASP A 28 -45.25 15.26 -20.31
CA ASP A 28 -44.68 16.46 -20.95
C ASP A 28 -43.57 17.01 -19.99
N ALA A 29 -42.44 17.62 -20.37
CA ALA A 29 -42.10 18.68 -21.34
C ALA A 29 -42.30 20.14 -20.81
N GLN A 30 -41.33 21.01 -21.15
CA GLN A 30 -41.16 22.44 -20.72
C GLN A 30 -40.66 22.63 -19.27
N SER A 31 -39.72 23.53 -18.94
CA SER A 31 -38.91 24.56 -19.65
C SER A 31 -37.62 24.82 -18.80
N SER A 32 -36.54 25.50 -19.21
CA SER A 32 -36.01 26.02 -20.49
C SER A 32 -34.49 26.20 -20.35
N GLN A 33 -33.74 26.14 -21.46
CA GLN A 33 -32.38 26.71 -21.52
C GLN A 33 -32.44 28.13 -22.08
N GLU A 34 -31.82 29.08 -21.39
CA GLU A 34 -31.26 30.38 -21.80
C GLU A 34 -31.03 31.14 -20.47
N GLU A 35 -29.97 31.94 -20.24
CA GLU A 35 -29.20 32.74 -21.17
C GLU A 35 -27.75 32.92 -20.64
N ARG A 36 -26.75 32.96 -21.52
CA ARG A 36 -25.43 33.55 -21.20
C ARG A 36 -25.37 34.94 -21.83
N THR A 37 -25.34 36.02 -21.02
CA THR A 37 -24.57 37.21 -21.45
C THR A 37 -24.08 38.11 -20.33
N ALA A 38 -22.92 38.73 -20.59
CA ALA A 38 -22.14 39.55 -19.68
C ALA A 38 -22.79 40.88 -19.26
N LYS A 39 -22.37 41.41 -18.10
CA LYS A 39 -22.14 42.86 -17.95
C LYS A 39 -21.00 43.22 -17.00
N LYS A 40 -19.94 43.81 -17.56
CA LYS A 40 -18.94 44.61 -16.83
C LYS A 40 -19.58 45.90 -16.31
N ARG A 41 -19.29 46.28 -15.05
CA ARG A 41 -18.93 47.64 -14.62
C ARG A 41 -18.49 47.59 -13.15
N LYS A 42 -17.22 47.90 -12.86
CA LYS A 42 -16.74 49.19 -12.36
C LYS A 42 -17.40 49.63 -11.04
N THR A 43 -16.68 49.43 -9.95
CA THR A 43 -16.58 50.40 -8.86
C THR A 43 -15.12 50.78 -8.67
N THR A 44 -14.88 52.06 -8.41
CA THR A 44 -13.56 52.71 -8.25
C THR A 44 -13.54 53.48 -6.93
N ALA A 45 -12.33 53.90 -6.52
CA ALA A 45 -11.97 54.56 -5.25
C ALA A 45 -11.81 53.59 -4.06
N SER A 46 -10.67 53.45 -3.37
CA SER A 46 -9.53 54.36 -3.03
C SER A 46 -9.77 55.35 -1.89
N LYS A 47 -9.25 54.98 -0.71
CA LYS A 47 -8.57 55.82 0.32
C LYS A 47 -7.96 54.82 1.33
N THR A 48 -6.66 54.65 1.60
CA THR A 48 -5.45 55.51 1.69
C THR A 48 -5.11 55.93 3.13
N LYS A 49 -4.04 55.33 3.68
CA LYS A 49 -3.24 55.74 4.87
C LYS A 49 -3.99 55.65 6.22
N THR A 50 -3.35 55.37 7.36
CA THR A 50 -2.02 55.83 7.84
C THR A 50 -1.09 54.75 8.39
N ALA A 51 0.18 55.12 8.60
CA ALA A 51 1.24 54.30 9.18
C ALA A 51 1.87 55.02 10.39
N THR A 52 2.42 54.27 11.35
CA THR A 52 3.58 54.58 12.23
C THR A 52 3.78 53.38 13.19
N GLY A 53 4.98 53.02 13.68
CA GLY A 53 6.29 53.65 13.51
C GLY A 53 7.45 52.69 13.85
N LYS A 54 8.70 53.16 13.65
CA LYS A 54 9.95 52.41 13.88
C LYS A 54 10.40 52.46 15.34
N ALA A 55 11.16 51.46 15.77
CA ALA A 55 12.29 51.66 16.68
C ALA A 55 13.46 50.71 16.31
N LYS A 56 14.71 51.17 16.50
CA LYS A 56 15.97 50.49 16.10
C LYS A 56 17.07 50.89 17.07
N ARG A 57 17.83 49.92 17.62
CA ARG A 57 19.16 50.05 18.30
C ARG A 57 19.73 48.62 18.43
N THR A 58 20.87 48.24 17.82
CA THR A 58 22.29 48.46 18.19
C THR A 58 22.64 48.01 19.62
N ALA A 59 23.76 47.36 19.99
CA ALA A 59 24.82 46.56 19.35
C ALA A 59 26.02 46.52 20.33
N ALA A 60 26.48 45.34 20.77
CA ALA A 60 27.81 45.05 21.38
C ALA A 60 27.92 43.51 21.49
N LYS A 61 28.89 42.77 20.92
CA LYS A 61 30.35 42.73 21.16
C LYS A 61 30.76 42.43 22.61
N GLY A 62 31.01 41.15 22.87
CA GLY A 62 31.88 40.62 23.94
C GLY A 62 32.53 39.34 23.41
N ALA A 63 33.82 39.14 23.63
CA ALA A 63 34.59 38.06 23.01
C ALA A 63 35.35 37.22 24.05
N SER A 64 35.38 35.90 23.84
CA SER A 64 36.32 34.99 24.48
C SER A 64 36.80 33.93 23.47
N LYS A 65 38.12 33.68 23.47
CA LYS A 65 38.81 32.72 22.60
C LYS A 65 38.99 31.35 23.28
N ALA A 66 39.38 30.37 22.45
CA ALA A 66 39.81 28.99 22.73
C ALA A 66 38.68 27.96 22.93
N MET A 67 38.79 26.71 22.46
CA MET A 67 39.73 26.11 21.47
C MET A 67 38.98 24.98 20.72
N ALA A 68 38.97 24.97 19.39
CA ALA A 68 39.91 24.25 18.51
C ALA A 68 39.85 22.71 18.58
N ALA A 69 38.99 22.11 17.76
CA ALA A 69 39.19 20.80 17.16
C ALA A 69 38.49 20.80 15.79
N SER A 70 39.25 20.74 14.70
CA SER A 70 38.74 20.90 13.33
C SER A 70 39.05 19.69 12.47
N SER A 71 38.01 19.07 11.89
CA SER A 71 38.13 18.25 10.68
C SER A 71 37.32 18.94 9.58
N GLN A 72 38.01 19.57 8.63
CA GLN A 72 37.40 20.30 7.54
C GLN A 72 36.86 19.33 6.47
N SER A 73 35.57 19.41 6.16
CA SER A 73 35.06 18.85 4.91
C SER A 73 35.46 19.76 3.74
N GLN A 74 36.41 19.30 2.93
CA GLN A 74 36.77 20.02 1.70
C GLN A 74 35.71 19.79 0.63
N SER A 75 35.03 20.87 0.24
CA SER A 75 34.30 20.91 -1.03
C SER A 75 35.29 21.10 -2.18
N GLN A 76 35.48 20.09 -3.03
CA GLN A 76 36.19 20.26 -4.30
C GLN A 76 35.20 20.33 -5.46
N ASN A 77 35.22 21.46 -6.18
CA ASN A 77 34.70 21.52 -7.55
C ASN A 77 35.71 20.82 -8.45
N GLY A 78 35.36 19.63 -8.94
CA GLY A 78 36.08 18.93 -10.00
C GLY A 78 35.25 18.91 -11.28
N ALA A 79 35.70 19.61 -12.32
CA ALA A 79 35.18 19.40 -13.67
C ALA A 79 35.85 18.14 -14.24
N GLY A 80 35.12 17.04 -14.29
CA GLY A 80 35.55 15.77 -14.87
C GLY A 80 34.34 15.01 -15.37
N THR A 81 34.34 14.65 -16.65
CA THR A 81 33.31 13.80 -17.25
C THR A 81 33.58 12.35 -16.89
N ASP A 82 32.86 11.85 -15.89
CA ASP A 82 32.73 10.42 -15.60
C ASP A 82 31.25 10.14 -15.40
N ASP A 83 30.61 9.53 -16.41
CA ASP A 83 29.18 9.21 -16.41
C ASP A 83 28.92 8.00 -15.50
N GLY A 84 29.02 8.23 -14.19
CA GLY A 84 28.45 7.34 -13.18
C GLY A 84 26.96 7.10 -13.47
N PRO A 85 26.40 5.93 -13.09
CA PRO A 85 25.08 5.51 -13.54
C PRO A 85 24.03 6.57 -13.24
N ALA A 86 23.51 7.19 -14.31
CA ALA A 86 22.50 8.24 -14.20
C ALA A 86 21.32 7.73 -13.37
N GLN A 87 20.94 8.50 -12.35
CA GLN A 87 19.84 8.14 -11.46
C GLN A 87 18.61 7.73 -12.28
N PRO A 88 18.03 6.53 -12.06
CA PRO A 88 16.98 6.00 -12.92
C PRO A 88 15.81 6.99 -12.97
N THR A 89 15.55 7.54 -14.16
CA THR A 89 14.42 8.44 -14.34
C THR A 89 13.11 7.66 -14.17
N ASN A 90 12.01 8.35 -13.84
CA ASN A 90 10.67 7.79 -13.63
C ASN A 90 9.99 7.12 -14.86
N LYS A 91 10.80 6.76 -15.86
CA LYS A 91 10.41 6.30 -17.19
C LYS A 91 10.65 4.82 -17.41
N VAL A 92 11.73 4.24 -16.87
CA VAL A 92 12.12 2.83 -17.06
C VAL A 92 12.87 2.29 -15.85
N LEU A 93 12.72 0.99 -15.60
CA LEU A 93 13.55 0.22 -14.67
C LEU A 93 14.94 -0.10 -15.26
N PRO A 94 15.93 -0.45 -14.42
CA PRO A 94 17.15 -1.11 -14.88
C PRO A 94 16.83 -2.43 -15.61
N THR A 95 17.53 -2.70 -16.72
CA THR A 95 17.37 -3.95 -17.48
C THR A 95 18.24 -5.10 -16.98
N HIS A 96 19.31 -4.76 -16.24
CA HIS A 96 20.19 -5.72 -15.60
C HIS A 96 20.06 -5.53 -14.09
N ILE A 97 19.29 -6.42 -13.48
CA ILE A 97 19.04 -6.48 -12.04
C ILE A 97 19.66 -7.79 -11.55
N SER A 98 20.42 -7.72 -10.47
CA SER A 98 21.00 -8.89 -9.81
C SER A 98 20.82 -8.73 -8.31
N PHE A 99 20.30 -9.78 -7.68
CA PHE A 99 20.08 -9.86 -6.24
C PHE A 99 20.74 -11.13 -5.70
N PRO A 100 20.99 -11.21 -4.38
CA PRO A 100 21.43 -12.45 -3.77
C PRO A 100 20.48 -13.60 -4.10
N GLU A 101 21.05 -14.74 -4.50
CA GLU A 101 20.30 -15.97 -4.75
C GLU A 101 19.50 -16.36 -3.51
N LYS A 102 18.29 -16.89 -3.74
CA LYS A 102 17.44 -17.42 -2.68
C LYS A 102 18.07 -18.72 -2.16
N GLY A 103 18.11 -18.92 -0.84
CA GLY A 103 18.53 -20.21 -0.29
C GLY A 103 17.63 -21.37 -0.76
N GLU A 104 18.18 -22.57 -0.93
CA GLU A 104 17.43 -23.74 -1.42
C GLU A 104 16.22 -24.05 -0.51
N ASP A 105 16.41 -24.06 0.81
CA ASP A 105 15.37 -24.26 1.83
C ASP A 105 14.60 -22.97 2.21
N ALA A 106 14.67 -21.93 1.38
CA ALA A 106 14.08 -20.63 1.68
C ALA A 106 12.89 -20.27 0.78
N VAL A 107 11.91 -19.61 1.38
CA VAL A 107 10.76 -19.00 0.70
C VAL A 107 10.94 -17.49 0.70
N ARG A 108 10.86 -16.90 -0.49
CA ARG A 108 10.99 -15.46 -0.71
C ARG A 108 9.63 -14.86 -1.03
N VAL A 109 9.21 -13.90 -0.21
CA VAL A 109 7.97 -13.14 -0.40
C VAL A 109 8.35 -11.70 -0.77
N ALA A 110 7.85 -11.21 -1.89
CA ALA A 110 8.04 -9.82 -2.32
C ALA A 110 6.70 -9.06 -2.29
N ALA A 111 6.73 -7.78 -1.94
CA ALA A 111 5.57 -6.90 -1.99
C ALA A 111 5.90 -5.56 -2.68
N TRP A 112 5.00 -5.09 -3.53
CA TRP A 112 5.19 -3.84 -4.26
C TRP A 112 3.86 -3.15 -4.62
N ASN A 113 3.68 -1.90 -4.20
CA ASN A 113 2.71 -1.01 -4.85
C ASN A 113 3.22 -0.64 -6.24
N ILE A 114 2.57 -1.18 -7.27
CA ILE A 114 2.98 -0.98 -8.68
C ILE A 114 2.28 0.21 -9.35
N CYS A 115 1.42 0.92 -8.61
CA CYS A 115 0.67 2.09 -9.06
C CYS A 115 -0.19 1.91 -10.35
N GLY A 116 -0.35 0.67 -10.82
CA GLY A 116 -1.17 0.25 -11.96
C GLY A 116 -0.41 -0.71 -12.88
N LEU A 117 -0.87 -1.96 -12.99
CA LEU A 117 -0.15 -3.04 -13.69
C LEU A 117 0.22 -2.67 -15.13
N ALA A 118 -0.73 -2.13 -15.90
CA ALA A 118 -0.51 -1.75 -17.30
C ALA A 118 0.47 -0.56 -17.47
N ALA A 119 0.72 0.22 -16.43
CA ALA A 119 1.75 1.27 -16.43
C ALA A 119 3.11 0.68 -16.04
N ALA A 120 3.16 -0.15 -15.00
CA ALA A 120 4.38 -0.82 -14.54
C ALA A 120 4.99 -1.73 -15.62
N GLN A 121 4.17 -2.54 -16.32
CA GLN A 121 4.57 -3.39 -17.45
C GLN A 121 5.35 -2.61 -18.52
N LYS A 122 4.81 -1.47 -18.97
CA LYS A 122 5.43 -0.60 -19.98
C LYS A 122 6.77 -0.01 -19.56
N LYS A 123 7.05 0.03 -18.26
CA LYS A 123 8.28 0.56 -17.67
C LYS A 123 9.28 -0.54 -17.27
N GLY A 124 9.03 -1.80 -17.65
CA GLY A 124 9.95 -2.93 -17.44
C GLY A 124 9.70 -3.76 -16.19
N PHE A 125 8.50 -3.71 -15.58
CA PHE A 125 8.13 -4.46 -14.36
C PHE A 125 8.60 -5.92 -14.35
N LYS A 126 8.53 -6.59 -15.51
CA LYS A 126 8.98 -7.98 -15.67
C LYS A 126 10.45 -8.22 -15.30
N TYR A 127 11.36 -7.27 -15.53
CA TYR A 127 12.78 -7.44 -15.19
C TYR A 127 12.99 -7.57 -13.67
N TYR A 128 12.17 -6.89 -12.86
CA TYR A 128 12.16 -7.09 -11.41
C TYR A 128 11.62 -8.46 -11.03
N VAL A 129 10.49 -8.87 -11.63
CA VAL A 129 9.86 -10.19 -11.37
C VAL A 129 10.78 -11.34 -11.77
N GLU A 130 11.50 -11.20 -12.88
CA GLU A 130 12.50 -12.14 -13.37
C GLU A 130 13.72 -12.23 -12.44
N ALA A 131 14.20 -11.11 -11.89
CA ALA A 131 15.43 -11.05 -11.08
C ALA A 131 15.25 -11.32 -9.58
N GLU A 132 14.10 -10.96 -8.99
CA GLU A 132 13.79 -11.31 -7.59
C GLU A 132 13.36 -12.77 -7.45
N ASP A 133 12.66 -13.28 -8.47
CA ASP A 133 12.07 -14.61 -8.56
C ASP A 133 11.37 -15.11 -7.28
N ALA A 134 10.67 -14.19 -6.59
CA ALA A 134 9.95 -14.50 -5.37
C ALA A 134 8.98 -15.67 -5.55
N ASP A 135 8.81 -16.50 -4.52
CA ASP A 135 7.84 -17.59 -4.54
C ASP A 135 6.42 -17.06 -4.37
N ILE A 136 6.27 -15.94 -3.65
CA ILE A 136 5.02 -15.23 -3.49
C ILE A 136 5.24 -13.74 -3.78
N LEU A 137 4.40 -13.17 -4.63
CA LEU A 137 4.45 -11.78 -5.07
C LEU A 137 3.12 -11.08 -4.76
N ILE A 138 3.19 -10.12 -3.84
CA ILE A 138 2.09 -9.25 -3.43
C ILE A 138 2.16 -7.95 -4.24
N LEU A 139 1.10 -7.62 -4.97
CA LEU A 139 1.00 -6.43 -5.80
C LEU A 139 -0.15 -5.55 -5.32
N THR A 140 0.12 -4.28 -5.02
CA THR A 140 -0.90 -3.31 -4.60
C THR A 140 -1.08 -2.19 -5.61
N GLU A 141 -2.25 -1.54 -5.57
CA GLU A 141 -2.74 -0.62 -6.62
C GLU A 141 -2.65 -1.21 -8.04
N THR A 142 -3.08 -2.46 -8.21
CA THR A 142 -3.02 -3.14 -9.52
C THR A 142 -3.85 -2.44 -10.58
N LYS A 143 -4.94 -1.75 -10.18
CA LYS A 143 -5.86 -0.94 -11.02
C LYS A 143 -6.43 -1.68 -12.23
N VAL A 144 -6.43 -3.01 -12.19
CA VAL A 144 -7.07 -3.88 -13.19
C VAL A 144 -8.59 -3.86 -13.00
N ASN A 145 -9.35 -4.10 -14.08
CA ASN A 145 -10.81 -4.21 -14.02
C ASN A 145 -11.31 -5.67 -14.05
N ASN A 146 -10.43 -6.61 -14.40
CA ASN A 146 -10.64 -8.06 -14.46
C ASN A 146 -9.29 -8.74 -14.11
N PRO A 147 -9.26 -10.03 -13.75
CA PRO A 147 -8.01 -10.77 -13.59
C PRO A 147 -7.18 -10.67 -14.89
N PRO A 148 -5.91 -10.22 -14.82
CA PRO A 148 -5.09 -9.98 -16.01
C PRO A 148 -4.60 -11.28 -16.64
N ALA A 149 -4.75 -11.38 -17.96
CA ALA A 149 -4.08 -12.38 -18.79
C ALA A 149 -2.67 -11.89 -19.17
N ASP A 150 -1.79 -11.78 -18.18
CA ASP A 150 -0.38 -11.43 -18.35
C ASP A 150 0.45 -12.72 -18.49
N PRO A 151 1.09 -13.01 -19.65
CA PRO A 151 1.90 -14.21 -19.83
C PRO A 151 3.12 -14.29 -18.89
N GLU A 152 3.77 -13.17 -18.58
CA GLU A 152 4.98 -13.16 -17.74
C GLU A 152 4.64 -13.58 -16.30
N LEU A 153 3.50 -13.12 -15.78
CA LEU A 153 2.97 -13.54 -14.49
C LEU A 153 2.33 -14.93 -14.55
N THR A 154 1.66 -15.29 -15.64
CA THR A 154 0.96 -16.58 -15.80
C THR A 154 1.93 -17.75 -15.87
N ASN A 155 3.06 -17.58 -16.56
CA ASN A 155 4.07 -18.63 -16.72
C ASN A 155 4.89 -18.86 -15.44
N ARG A 156 5.07 -17.83 -14.60
CA ARG A 156 5.88 -17.91 -13.36
C ARG A 156 5.07 -18.30 -12.12
N TYR A 157 3.81 -17.85 -12.03
CA TYR A 157 2.96 -18.06 -10.86
C TYR A 157 1.70 -18.84 -11.26
N PRO A 158 1.63 -20.17 -11.09
CA PRO A 158 0.43 -20.95 -11.39
C PRO A 158 -0.81 -20.47 -10.62
N TYR A 159 -0.65 -20.04 -9.36
CA TYR A 159 -1.73 -19.62 -8.47
C TYR A 159 -1.77 -18.09 -8.40
N ARG A 160 -2.88 -17.46 -8.80
CA ARG A 160 -2.97 -15.99 -8.98
C ARG A 160 -4.33 -15.46 -8.51
N TYR A 161 -4.34 -14.71 -7.42
CA TYR A 161 -5.56 -14.26 -6.75
C TYR A 161 -5.65 -12.74 -6.76
N TRP A 162 -6.78 -12.19 -7.22
CA TRP A 162 -6.95 -10.76 -7.49
C TRP A 162 -8.19 -10.19 -6.81
N ALA A 163 -7.98 -9.42 -5.75
CA ALA A 163 -9.00 -8.52 -5.22
C ALA A 163 -9.14 -7.32 -6.17
N ILE A 164 -10.31 -7.12 -6.75
CA ILE A 164 -10.59 -6.06 -7.73
C ILE A 164 -11.67 -5.13 -7.17
N SER A 165 -11.40 -3.82 -7.14
CA SER A 165 -12.33 -2.82 -6.62
C SER A 165 -13.54 -2.64 -7.55
N ASP A 166 -14.71 -2.31 -6.97
CA ASP A 166 -15.91 -1.95 -7.75
C ASP A 166 -15.70 -0.67 -8.57
N LYS A 167 -14.79 0.22 -8.11
CA LYS A 167 -14.41 1.40 -8.86
C LYS A 167 -13.35 1.05 -9.91
N LYS A 168 -13.72 1.16 -11.19
CA LYS A 168 -12.81 0.94 -12.32
C LYS A 168 -11.51 1.72 -12.17
N THR A 169 -10.39 1.09 -12.52
CA THR A 169 -9.03 1.68 -12.50
C THR A 169 -8.58 2.25 -11.14
N TYR A 170 -9.11 1.73 -10.03
CA TYR A 170 -8.81 2.18 -8.67
C TYR A 170 -8.48 0.99 -7.75
N ALA A 171 -7.58 1.21 -6.79
CA ALA A 171 -7.10 0.21 -5.84
C ALA A 171 -6.70 -1.11 -6.56
N GLY A 172 -7.04 -2.26 -5.97
CA GLY A 172 -6.72 -3.58 -6.50
C GLY A 172 -5.48 -4.17 -5.82
N THR A 173 -5.62 -5.41 -5.36
CA THR A 173 -4.54 -6.18 -4.71
C THR A 173 -4.44 -7.54 -5.38
N GLY A 174 -3.26 -7.94 -5.78
CA GLY A 174 -2.96 -9.28 -6.30
C GLY A 174 -2.02 -10.00 -5.35
N VAL A 175 -2.24 -11.29 -5.10
CA VAL A 175 -1.24 -12.17 -4.51
C VAL A 175 -1.06 -13.36 -5.43
N LEU A 176 0.16 -13.51 -5.93
CA LEU A 176 0.57 -14.52 -6.89
C LEU A 176 1.54 -15.46 -6.19
N SER A 177 1.42 -16.76 -6.42
CA SER A 177 2.17 -17.78 -5.72
C SER A 177 2.62 -18.91 -6.65
N LYS A 178 3.85 -19.40 -6.42
CA LYS A 178 4.37 -20.65 -6.97
C LYS A 178 3.83 -21.87 -6.20
N ILE A 179 3.48 -21.68 -4.93
CA ILE A 179 2.98 -22.69 -3.98
C ILE A 179 1.45 -22.64 -3.97
N GLU A 180 0.78 -23.80 -3.94
CA GLU A 180 -0.69 -23.87 -3.82
C GLU A 180 -1.13 -23.47 -2.40
N PRO A 181 -2.03 -22.48 -2.23
CA PRO A 181 -2.62 -22.21 -0.93
C PRO A 181 -3.79 -23.17 -0.64
N LEU A 182 -3.93 -23.55 0.63
CA LEU A 182 -5.03 -24.37 1.15
C LEU A 182 -6.38 -23.63 1.09
N SER A 183 -6.38 -22.31 1.29
CA SER A 183 -7.57 -21.47 1.22
C SER A 183 -7.23 -20.03 0.82
N VAL A 184 -8.23 -19.30 0.32
CA VAL A 184 -8.10 -17.89 -0.11
C VAL A 184 -9.30 -17.09 0.36
N THR A 185 -9.04 -15.92 0.95
CA THR A 185 -10.06 -14.97 1.43
C THR A 185 -9.80 -13.56 0.86
N TYR A 186 -10.87 -12.84 0.52
CA TYR A 186 -10.84 -11.48 -0.03
C TYR A 186 -11.58 -10.44 0.84
N ASP A 187 -12.13 -10.88 1.97
CA ASP A 187 -12.95 -10.09 2.89
C ASP A 187 -12.13 -9.65 4.11
N LEU A 188 -12.67 -8.67 4.82
CA LEU A 188 -12.21 -8.24 6.15
C LEU A 188 -13.35 -8.52 7.14
N PRO A 189 -13.29 -9.61 7.93
CA PRO A 189 -14.36 -10.01 8.83
C PRO A 189 -14.80 -8.89 9.79
N GLY A 190 -16.12 -8.73 9.94
CA GLY A 190 -16.73 -7.71 10.80
C GLY A 190 -16.85 -6.32 10.18
N HIS A 191 -16.12 -5.97 9.11
CA HIS A 191 -16.18 -4.64 8.50
C HIS A 191 -17.58 -4.36 7.92
N PRO A 192 -18.23 -3.22 8.25
CA PRO A 192 -19.64 -2.99 7.91
C PRO A 192 -19.87 -2.75 6.42
N ASP A 193 -18.91 -2.11 5.73
CA ASP A 193 -18.96 -1.90 4.27
C ASP A 193 -18.00 -2.84 3.53
N LYS A 194 -18.56 -3.80 2.79
CA LYS A 194 -17.77 -4.71 1.93
C LYS A 194 -17.15 -4.01 0.72
N SER A 195 -17.76 -2.93 0.21
CA SER A 195 -17.26 -2.20 -0.96
C SER A 195 -16.00 -1.39 -0.63
N ALA A 196 -15.88 -0.87 0.59
CA ALA A 196 -14.67 -0.26 1.12
C ALA A 196 -13.48 -1.23 1.18
N VAL A 197 -13.76 -2.52 1.45
CA VAL A 197 -12.76 -3.61 1.54
C VAL A 197 -12.37 -4.15 0.17
N LYS A 198 -13.30 -4.17 -0.78
CA LYS A 198 -13.11 -4.82 -2.07
C LYS A 198 -11.94 -4.20 -2.86
N GLY A 199 -10.97 -5.05 -3.21
CA GLY A 199 -9.74 -4.63 -3.88
C GLY A 199 -8.61 -4.20 -2.95
N ARG A 200 -8.73 -4.41 -1.63
CA ARG A 200 -7.71 -4.05 -0.65
C ARG A 200 -7.00 -5.21 0.04
N ILE A 201 -7.61 -6.39 0.13
CA ILE A 201 -7.03 -7.52 0.87
C ILE A 201 -7.13 -8.81 0.08
N VAL A 202 -6.08 -9.62 0.18
CA VAL A 202 -6.07 -11.03 -0.19
C VAL A 202 -5.30 -11.77 0.91
N THR A 203 -5.93 -12.75 1.54
CA THR A 203 -5.27 -13.67 2.46
C THR A 203 -5.16 -15.04 1.80
N LEU A 204 -3.93 -15.56 1.71
CA LEU A 204 -3.65 -16.94 1.33
C LEU A 204 -3.30 -17.74 2.59
N GLU A 205 -3.84 -18.95 2.71
CA GLU A 205 -3.47 -19.90 3.75
C GLU A 205 -2.53 -20.97 3.19
N PHE A 206 -1.44 -21.26 3.89
CA PHE A 206 -0.49 -22.35 3.61
C PHE A 206 -0.44 -23.31 4.80
N GLU A 207 0.45 -24.30 4.80
CA GLU A 207 0.47 -25.31 5.87
C GLU A 207 0.89 -24.69 7.22
N SER A 208 1.96 -23.89 7.24
CA SER A 208 2.51 -23.29 8.46
C SER A 208 2.08 -21.84 8.72
N CYS A 209 1.60 -21.13 7.69
CA CYS A 209 1.34 -19.69 7.79
C CYS A 209 0.16 -19.17 6.95
N TYR A 210 -0.24 -17.93 7.21
CA TYR A 210 -1.04 -17.08 6.33
C TYR A 210 -0.16 -15.99 5.71
N VAL A 211 -0.36 -15.71 4.42
CA VAL A 211 0.18 -14.52 3.77
C VAL A 211 -0.97 -13.55 3.50
N VAL A 212 -0.91 -12.37 4.13
CA VAL A 212 -1.92 -11.32 4.04
C VAL A 212 -1.36 -10.16 3.22
N GLY A 213 -1.80 -10.03 1.98
CA GLY A 213 -1.47 -8.89 1.12
C GLY A 213 -2.50 -7.77 1.25
N THR A 214 -2.08 -6.55 1.60
CA THR A 214 -2.99 -5.40 1.77
C THR A 214 -2.59 -4.13 1.04
N TYR A 215 -3.56 -3.46 0.43
CA TYR A 215 -3.56 -2.02 0.13
C TYR A 215 -4.49 -1.29 1.11
N VAL A 216 -3.94 -0.92 2.27
CA VAL A 216 -4.68 -0.31 3.39
C VAL A 216 -5.34 1.02 2.96
N THR A 217 -6.51 1.33 3.51
CA THR A 217 -7.20 2.60 3.25
C THR A 217 -6.29 3.80 3.56
N ASN A 218 -6.13 4.72 2.60
CA ASN A 218 -5.44 5.99 2.82
C ASN A 218 -6.38 7.02 3.48
N ALA A 219 -5.88 7.79 4.44
CA ALA A 219 -6.68 8.81 5.14
C ALA A 219 -7.08 10.03 4.28
N GLY A 220 -6.57 10.14 3.05
CA GLY A 220 -6.99 11.08 2.01
C GLY A 220 -6.51 12.52 2.23
N THR A 221 -6.28 13.27 1.15
CA THR A 221 -5.85 14.68 1.24
C THR A 221 -6.78 15.48 2.17
N GLY A 222 -6.21 16.13 3.18
CA GLY A 222 -6.96 16.84 4.22
C GLY A 222 -7.57 15.93 5.30
N LEU A 223 -7.12 14.68 5.42
CA LEU A 223 -7.60 13.66 6.37
C LEU A 223 -9.08 13.26 6.18
N LYS A 224 -9.64 13.53 5.00
CA LYS A 224 -11.06 13.37 4.65
C LYS A 224 -11.60 11.93 4.70
N THR A 225 -10.74 10.92 4.73
CA THR A 225 -11.08 9.49 4.86
C THR A 225 -10.37 8.85 6.04
N LEU A 226 -9.95 9.65 7.04
CA LEU A 226 -9.30 9.15 8.25
C LEU A 226 -10.22 8.23 9.06
N ASP A 227 -11.52 8.53 9.17
CA ASP A 227 -12.45 7.69 9.94
C ASP A 227 -12.68 6.32 9.29
N ALA A 228 -12.81 6.27 7.95
CA ALA A 228 -12.83 5.00 7.19
C ALA A 228 -11.51 4.22 7.32
N LYS A 229 -10.39 4.88 7.65
CA LYS A 229 -9.12 4.21 7.96
C LYS A 229 -9.09 3.68 9.40
N LYS A 230 -9.68 4.39 10.38
CA LYS A 230 -9.82 3.88 11.75
C LYS A 230 -10.66 2.61 11.76
N GLU A 231 -11.84 2.65 11.11
CA GLU A 231 -12.75 1.51 10.96
C GLU A 231 -12.03 0.31 10.30
N TRP A 232 -11.32 0.53 9.19
CA TRP A 232 -10.46 -0.49 8.58
C TRP A 232 -9.46 -1.08 9.58
N ASN A 233 -8.71 -0.22 10.30
CA ASN A 233 -7.67 -0.66 11.24
C ASN A 233 -8.25 -1.45 12.43
N GLU A 234 -9.41 -1.06 12.94
CA GLU A 234 -10.09 -1.72 14.06
C GLU A 234 -10.51 -3.14 13.69
N HIS A 235 -11.14 -3.33 12.53
CA HIS A 235 -11.50 -4.66 12.04
C HIS A 235 -10.27 -5.48 11.60
N PHE A 236 -9.24 -4.84 11.04
CA PHE A 236 -8.01 -5.51 10.64
C PHE A 236 -7.19 -6.01 11.83
N GLU A 237 -7.16 -5.28 12.94
CA GLU A 237 -6.53 -5.73 14.19
C GLU A 237 -7.21 -7.00 14.72
N VAL A 238 -8.55 -7.04 14.77
CA VAL A 238 -9.28 -8.26 15.18
C VAL A 238 -8.98 -9.42 14.24
N TYR A 239 -9.04 -9.19 12.92
CA TYR A 239 -8.83 -10.24 11.92
C TYR A 239 -7.40 -10.83 11.96
N ILE A 240 -6.37 -9.99 11.96
CA ILE A 240 -4.98 -10.46 11.93
C ILE A 240 -4.62 -11.21 13.22
N ARG A 241 -5.21 -10.84 14.36
CA ARG A 241 -5.06 -11.55 15.64
C ARG A 241 -5.72 -12.93 15.60
N ASP A 242 -6.93 -13.05 15.06
CA ASP A 242 -7.60 -14.35 14.87
C ASP A 242 -6.78 -15.31 13.99
N LEU A 243 -6.23 -14.83 12.86
CA LEU A 243 -5.29 -15.60 12.05
C LEU A 243 -4.09 -16.09 12.87
N ASP A 244 -3.52 -15.21 13.68
CA ASP A 244 -2.33 -15.45 14.50
C ASP A 244 -2.55 -16.51 15.60
N THR A 245 -3.79 -16.69 16.09
CA THR A 245 -4.10 -17.79 17.02
C THR A 245 -4.00 -19.18 16.38
N ARG A 246 -4.10 -19.27 15.05
CA ARG A 246 -4.20 -20.55 14.31
C ARG A 246 -2.89 -20.96 13.64
N LYS A 247 -2.22 -20.02 12.96
CA LYS A 247 -0.95 -20.24 12.26
C LYS A 247 -0.09 -18.99 12.35
N HIS A 248 1.15 -19.06 11.89
CA HIS A 248 1.97 -17.86 11.70
C HIS A 248 1.33 -16.92 10.66
N VAL A 249 1.62 -15.63 10.74
CA VAL A 249 1.09 -14.61 9.81
C VAL A 249 2.24 -13.78 9.27
N ILE A 250 2.21 -13.56 7.95
CA ILE A 250 3.09 -12.69 7.18
C ILE A 250 2.19 -11.64 6.53
N TRP A 251 2.17 -10.42 7.07
CA TRP A 251 1.39 -9.30 6.56
C TRP A 251 2.30 -8.34 5.79
N SER A 252 1.92 -8.00 4.55
CA SER A 252 2.68 -7.05 3.72
C SER A 252 1.83 -6.36 2.65
N GLY A 253 2.45 -5.49 1.86
CA GLY A 253 1.83 -4.56 0.93
C GLY A 253 2.02 -3.11 1.38
N ASP A 254 1.18 -2.22 0.86
CA ASP A 254 1.19 -0.79 1.21
C ASP A 254 0.23 -0.55 2.38
N LEU A 255 0.81 -0.31 3.56
CA LEU A 255 0.09 -0.15 4.81
C LEU A 255 -0.37 1.30 5.02
N ASN A 256 0.01 2.20 4.11
CA ASN A 256 -0.33 3.62 4.12
C ASN A 256 0.01 4.34 5.44
N VAL A 257 0.99 3.87 6.21
CA VAL A 257 1.40 4.47 7.49
C VAL A 257 2.93 4.45 7.61
N ALA A 258 3.50 5.56 8.07
CA ALA A 258 4.90 5.68 8.49
C ALA A 258 4.93 5.61 10.03
N PRO A 259 5.33 4.49 10.64
CA PRO A 259 5.09 4.26 12.09
C PRO A 259 5.74 5.27 13.03
N THR A 260 6.93 5.79 12.68
CA THR A 260 7.73 6.67 13.54
C THR A 260 8.29 7.87 12.78
N ALA A 261 8.89 8.81 13.51
CA ALA A 261 9.59 9.95 12.91
C ALA A 261 10.82 9.57 12.03
N LEU A 262 11.31 8.32 12.13
CA LEU A 262 12.38 7.78 11.27
C LEU A 262 11.86 7.28 9.92
N ASP A 263 10.55 7.01 9.82
CA ASP A 263 9.91 6.40 8.65
C ASP A 263 9.46 7.42 7.60
N LEU A 264 9.76 8.72 7.78
CA LEU A 264 9.50 9.74 6.79
C LEU A 264 10.46 10.93 6.86
N ALA A 265 10.60 11.62 5.74
CA ALA A 265 11.18 12.95 5.68
C ALA A 265 10.22 14.00 6.30
N ASN A 266 10.80 15.03 6.92
CA ASN A 266 10.09 16.17 7.51
C ASN A 266 8.94 15.81 8.51
N PRO A 267 9.15 14.92 9.50
CA PRO A 267 8.09 14.43 10.39
C PRO A 267 7.32 15.56 11.10
N LYS A 268 8.03 16.59 11.60
CA LYS A 268 7.43 17.72 12.33
C LYS A 268 6.38 18.52 11.53
N THR A 269 6.51 18.58 10.21
CA THR A 269 5.55 19.31 9.36
C THR A 269 4.38 18.45 8.89
N ASN A 270 4.55 17.13 8.87
CA ASN A 270 3.56 16.15 8.41
C ASN A 270 2.64 15.64 9.55
N TRP A 271 3.13 15.64 10.80
CA TRP A 271 2.39 15.13 11.97
C TRP A 271 0.99 15.72 12.10
N ASN A 272 -0.03 14.85 12.18
CA ASN A 272 -1.45 15.21 12.28
C ASN A 272 -1.96 16.13 11.14
N LYS A 273 -1.28 16.16 9.99
CA LYS A 273 -1.61 17.02 8.83
C LYS A 273 -1.63 16.28 7.49
N THR A 274 -0.92 15.17 7.38
CA THR A 274 -0.75 14.42 6.14
C THR A 274 -1.11 12.95 6.38
N PRO A 275 -1.89 12.31 5.49
CA PRO A 275 -2.17 10.87 5.55
C PRO A 275 -0.90 10.05 5.70
N GLY A 276 -0.98 9.01 6.54
CA GLY A 276 0.12 8.12 6.86
C GLY A 276 1.03 8.61 7.99
N TYR A 277 0.85 9.82 8.51
CA TYR A 277 1.58 10.27 9.71
C TYR A 277 0.69 11.10 10.65
N THR A 278 -0.40 10.46 11.09
CA THR A 278 -1.27 10.95 12.16
C THR A 278 -1.17 10.05 13.38
N GLU A 279 -1.48 10.60 14.55
CA GLU A 279 -1.56 9.89 15.82
C GLU A 279 -2.49 8.68 15.76
N ALA A 280 -3.65 8.82 15.12
CA ALA A 280 -4.58 7.71 14.93
C ALA A 280 -3.95 6.57 14.12
N GLU A 281 -3.28 6.88 13.01
CA GLU A 281 -2.64 5.89 12.14
C GLU A 281 -1.46 5.20 12.84
N THR A 282 -0.57 5.97 13.48
CA THR A 282 0.60 5.41 14.18
C THR A 282 0.20 4.62 15.43
N ASN A 283 -0.83 5.04 16.17
CA ASN A 283 -1.33 4.31 17.34
C ASN A 283 -2.04 3.00 16.94
N SER A 284 -2.83 2.99 15.86
CA SER A 284 -3.39 1.74 15.31
C SER A 284 -2.29 0.77 14.91
N PHE A 285 -1.27 1.22 14.17
CA PHE A 285 -0.16 0.34 13.79
C PHE A 285 0.60 -0.19 15.02
N ALA A 286 0.86 0.67 16.01
CA ALA A 286 1.50 0.26 17.26
C ALA A 286 0.68 -0.78 18.06
N ARG A 287 -0.66 -0.71 18.03
CA ARG A 287 -1.55 -1.73 18.61
C ARG A 287 -1.51 -3.06 17.86
N ILE A 288 -1.45 -3.02 16.53
CA ILE A 288 -1.29 -4.23 15.71
C ILE A 288 0.07 -4.88 15.97
N LEU A 289 1.13 -4.11 16.24
CA LEU A 289 2.39 -4.69 16.72
C LEU A 289 2.26 -5.28 18.13
N ASN A 290 1.78 -4.47 19.09
CA ASN A 290 1.65 -4.85 20.50
C ASN A 290 0.29 -4.42 21.07
N THR A 291 -0.55 -5.40 21.44
CA THR A 291 -1.76 -5.16 22.25
C THR A 291 -1.41 -4.55 23.60
N LYS A 292 -2.37 -3.86 24.20
CA LYS A 292 -2.29 -3.27 25.55
C LYS A 292 -3.57 -3.57 26.31
N GLY A 293 -3.48 -3.69 27.63
CA GLY A 293 -4.64 -3.97 28.48
C GLY A 293 -4.86 -5.47 28.65
N GLU A 294 -6.12 -5.90 28.55
CA GLU A 294 -6.56 -7.27 28.87
C GLU A 294 -5.95 -8.33 27.91
N ASP A 295 -5.59 -7.94 26.68
CA ASP A 295 -4.94 -8.80 25.68
C ASP A 295 -3.40 -8.74 25.69
N ALA A 296 -2.78 -8.42 26.84
CA ALA A 296 -1.31 -8.29 26.93
C ALA A 296 -0.54 -9.60 26.67
N ASP A 297 -1.19 -10.74 26.86
CA ASP A 297 -0.63 -12.08 26.61
C ASP A 297 -0.83 -12.56 25.14
N ALA A 298 -1.48 -11.76 24.28
CA ALA A 298 -1.63 -12.10 22.87
C ALA A 298 -0.26 -12.10 22.14
N GLY A 299 -0.10 -13.01 21.19
CA GLY A 299 1.12 -13.13 20.38
C GLY A 299 1.45 -11.81 19.66
N LYS A 300 2.70 -11.35 19.71
CA LYS A 300 3.13 -10.06 19.16
C LYS A 300 3.39 -10.13 17.66
N PHE A 301 3.38 -8.95 17.03
CA PHE A 301 3.86 -8.75 15.66
C PHE A 301 5.10 -7.87 15.63
N VAL A 302 5.96 -8.11 14.63
CA VAL A 302 7.24 -7.43 14.44
C VAL A 302 7.30 -6.84 13.03
N ASP A 303 7.53 -5.54 12.95
CA ASP A 303 8.03 -4.87 11.74
C ASP A 303 9.50 -5.27 11.52
N VAL A 304 9.71 -6.23 10.63
CA VAL A 304 10.98 -6.95 10.48
C VAL A 304 12.10 -6.02 10.05
N TRP A 305 11.82 -5.10 9.13
CA TRP A 305 12.81 -4.16 8.63
C TRP A 305 13.24 -3.18 9.75
N ARG A 306 12.28 -2.63 10.50
CA ARG A 306 12.60 -1.72 11.62
C ARG A 306 13.33 -2.44 12.76
N GLN A 307 13.03 -3.70 13.03
CA GLN A 307 13.75 -4.49 14.05
C GLN A 307 15.24 -4.66 13.69
N ARG A 308 15.54 -4.93 12.41
CA ARG A 308 16.92 -5.10 11.91
C ARG A 308 17.66 -3.78 11.71
N HIS A 309 16.93 -2.69 11.47
CA HIS A 309 17.47 -1.37 11.16
C HIS A 309 16.87 -0.30 12.09
N PRO A 310 17.08 -0.39 13.42
CA PRO A 310 16.38 0.42 14.41
C PRO A 310 16.50 1.93 14.15
N ASP A 311 17.70 2.41 13.79
CA ASP A 311 18.00 3.83 13.65
C ASP A 311 17.99 4.34 12.19
N LEU A 312 17.88 3.47 11.20
CA LEU A 312 18.03 3.87 9.80
C LEU A 312 16.80 4.62 9.26
N ARG A 313 17.07 5.61 8.41
CA ARG A 313 16.10 6.32 7.59
C ARG A 313 16.16 5.79 6.16
N HIS A 314 15.31 4.82 5.86
CA HIS A 314 15.13 4.31 4.50
C HIS A 314 13.63 4.25 4.20
N TYR A 315 13.27 4.40 2.93
CA TYR A 315 11.92 4.74 2.51
C TYR A 315 11.53 3.90 1.29
N THR A 316 10.25 3.59 1.18
CA THR A 316 9.69 2.81 0.06
C THR A 316 8.96 3.72 -0.91
N TYR A 317 8.27 4.76 -0.44
CA TYR A 317 7.50 5.72 -1.22
C TYR A 317 8.22 7.06 -1.44
N PHE A 318 8.18 7.58 -2.67
CA PHE A 318 8.70 8.89 -3.04
C PHE A 318 7.81 9.59 -4.08
N SER A 319 7.01 10.56 -3.63
CA SER A 319 6.11 11.30 -4.52
C SER A 319 6.80 11.81 -5.79
N TYR A 320 6.20 11.57 -6.96
CA TYR A 320 6.65 12.13 -8.23
C TYR A 320 6.70 13.68 -8.23
N ARG A 321 5.97 14.34 -7.34
CA ARG A 321 5.97 15.80 -7.20
C ARG A 321 7.30 16.28 -6.62
N PHE A 322 7.76 17.44 -7.07
CA PHE A 322 8.95 18.14 -6.56
C PHE A 322 10.26 17.32 -6.61
N ASN A 323 10.31 16.24 -7.40
CA ASN A 323 11.43 15.30 -7.48
C ASN A 323 11.86 14.76 -6.11
N CYS A 324 10.90 14.29 -5.30
CA CYS A 324 11.20 13.85 -3.93
C CYS A 324 12.26 12.74 -3.86
N ARG A 325 12.32 11.82 -4.83
CA ARG A 325 13.34 10.75 -4.85
C ARG A 325 14.76 11.30 -4.98
N GLU A 326 15.02 12.18 -5.95
CA GLU A 326 16.32 12.85 -6.15
C GLU A 326 16.78 13.61 -4.90
N LYS A 327 15.83 14.05 -4.07
CA LYS A 327 16.08 14.82 -2.83
C LYS A 327 16.09 13.95 -1.56
N GLY A 328 15.92 12.64 -1.67
CA GLY A 328 15.81 11.73 -0.51
C GLY A 328 14.56 11.97 0.37
N LEU A 329 13.53 12.62 -0.14
CA LEU A 329 12.31 13.00 0.60
C LEU A 329 11.23 11.90 0.53
N GLY A 330 11.51 10.75 1.14
CA GLY A 330 10.63 9.58 1.11
C GLY A 330 9.83 9.32 2.39
N TRP A 331 8.99 8.29 2.31
CA TRP A 331 8.21 7.68 3.40
C TRP A 331 8.34 6.15 3.32
N ARG A 332 8.37 5.43 4.45
CA ARG A 332 8.30 3.96 4.51
C ARG A 332 6.87 3.56 4.80
N LEU A 333 6.15 3.14 3.76
CA LEU A 333 4.73 2.77 3.81
C LEU A 333 4.52 1.27 3.54
N ASP A 334 5.47 0.65 2.85
CA ASP A 334 5.48 -0.76 2.49
C ASP A 334 6.38 -1.53 3.47
N MET A 335 5.87 -2.60 4.06
CA MET A 335 6.50 -3.25 5.21
C MET A 335 6.22 -4.76 5.21
N PHE A 336 7.08 -5.53 5.88
CA PHE A 336 6.76 -6.88 6.32
C PHE A 336 6.55 -6.86 7.83
N VAL A 337 5.33 -7.22 8.24
CA VAL A 337 4.93 -7.38 9.64
C VAL A 337 4.62 -8.85 9.85
N VAL A 338 5.36 -9.52 10.72
CA VAL A 338 5.25 -10.98 10.94
C VAL A 338 4.96 -11.30 12.39
N SER A 339 4.33 -12.44 12.67
CA SER A 339 4.23 -12.98 14.04
C SER A 339 5.63 -13.04 14.67
N GLU A 340 5.81 -12.60 15.91
CA GLU A 340 7.11 -12.58 16.60
C GLU A 340 7.79 -13.96 16.61
N ARG A 341 6.98 -15.03 16.74
CA ARG A 341 7.40 -16.44 16.64
C ARG A 341 7.88 -16.91 15.25
N LEU A 342 7.88 -16.05 14.22
CA LEU A 342 8.61 -16.27 12.96
C LEU A 342 10.03 -15.68 12.98
N GLY A 343 10.41 -14.89 13.99
CA GLY A 343 11.62 -14.07 13.98
C GLY A 343 12.91 -14.83 13.66
N GLU A 344 13.11 -16.02 14.26
CA GLU A 344 14.28 -16.88 14.01
C GLU A 344 14.32 -17.47 12.59
N ARG A 345 13.15 -17.59 11.94
CA ARG A 345 13.03 -18.06 10.55
C ARG A 345 13.35 -16.97 9.53
N VAL A 346 13.36 -15.68 9.93
CA VAL A 346 13.71 -14.58 9.01
C VAL A 346 15.20 -14.62 8.70
N ARG A 347 15.53 -14.81 7.43
CA ARG A 347 16.91 -14.69 6.92
C ARG A 347 17.22 -13.28 6.42
N MET A 348 16.31 -12.69 5.64
CA MET A 348 16.48 -11.37 5.00
C MET A 348 15.17 -10.56 5.09
N CYS A 349 15.26 -9.24 5.23
CA CYS A 349 14.15 -8.32 4.99
C CYS A 349 14.71 -7.01 4.45
N GLU A 350 14.48 -6.70 3.17
CA GLU A 350 15.17 -5.61 2.46
C GLU A 350 14.21 -4.69 1.70
N ILE A 351 14.65 -3.45 1.48
CA ILE A 351 14.00 -2.48 0.59
C ILE A 351 14.82 -2.42 -0.70
N ARG A 352 14.21 -2.83 -1.83
CA ARG A 352 14.84 -2.83 -3.16
C ARG A 352 14.87 -1.42 -3.76
N SER A 353 15.64 -0.55 -3.12
CA SER A 353 15.69 0.89 -3.39
C SER A 353 16.04 1.23 -4.84
N GLU A 354 16.88 0.41 -5.46
CA GLU A 354 17.39 0.41 -6.82
C GLU A 354 16.31 0.13 -7.87
N ILE A 355 15.20 -0.49 -7.46
CA ILE A 355 14.03 -0.78 -8.30
C ILE A 355 13.10 0.42 -8.28
N TYR A 356 13.52 1.46 -8.99
CA TYR A 356 12.78 2.69 -9.21
C TYR A 356 12.38 2.86 -10.67
N GLY A 357 11.32 3.63 -10.91
CA GLY A 357 10.87 4.00 -12.25
C GLY A 357 9.49 3.46 -12.59
N ALA A 358 9.21 2.18 -12.33
CA ALA A 358 7.89 1.58 -12.61
C ALA A 358 6.76 2.18 -11.74
N SER A 359 7.06 2.48 -10.48
CA SER A 359 6.16 3.05 -9.47
C SER A 359 6.86 4.18 -8.70
N ASP A 360 6.09 4.99 -7.95
CA ASP A 360 6.63 5.89 -6.91
C ASP A 360 6.93 5.14 -5.59
N HIS A 361 6.56 3.86 -5.51
CA HIS A 361 7.05 2.92 -4.49
C HIS A 361 8.21 2.06 -5.03
N CYS A 362 9.09 1.62 -4.14
CA CYS A 362 10.05 0.54 -4.34
C CYS A 362 9.52 -0.77 -3.74
N PRO A 363 9.88 -1.95 -4.27
CA PRO A 363 9.55 -3.22 -3.66
C PRO A 363 10.22 -3.40 -2.29
N VAL A 364 9.57 -4.21 -1.45
CA VAL A 364 10.16 -4.82 -0.25
C VAL A 364 10.18 -6.33 -0.40
N VAL A 365 11.16 -7.00 0.20
CA VAL A 365 11.31 -8.46 0.13
C VAL A 365 11.63 -9.04 1.51
N LEU A 366 11.05 -10.19 1.81
CA LEU A 366 11.29 -11.02 2.99
C LEU A 366 11.78 -12.41 2.53
N GLU A 367 12.76 -12.98 3.21
CA GLU A 367 13.18 -14.37 3.02
C GLU A 367 13.07 -15.12 4.35
N LEU A 368 12.37 -16.25 4.32
CA LEU A 368 12.11 -17.14 5.45
C LEU A 368 12.70 -18.52 5.16
N VAL A 369 13.29 -19.18 6.16
CA VAL A 369 13.76 -20.58 6.03
C VAL A 369 12.73 -21.58 6.58
N GLY A 370 12.70 -22.80 6.02
CA GLY A 370 11.85 -23.90 6.46
C GLY A 370 10.46 -23.98 5.80
N THR A 371 9.64 -24.95 6.21
CA THR A 371 8.33 -25.28 5.61
C THR A 371 7.32 -24.14 5.65
N PHE A 372 6.45 -24.03 4.64
CA PHE A 372 5.62 -22.84 4.39
C PHE A 372 4.12 -23.08 4.56
#